data_AF-A0A259KMA6-F1
#
_entry.id   AF-A0A259KMA6-F1
#
_cell.length_a   1.000
_cell.length_b   1.000
_cell.length_c   1.000
_cell.angle_alpha   90.00
_cell.angle_beta   90.00
_cell.angle_gamma   90.00
#
_symmetry.space_group_name_H-M   'P 1'
#
loop_
_entity.id
_entity.type
_entity.pdbx_description
1 polymer ?
#
loop_
_entity_poly.entity_id
_entity_poly.type
_entity_poly.pdbx_seq_one_letter_code
_entity_poly.pdbx_strand_id
1 'polypeptide(L)' 'MGIIKLRPVPSPEMQVRTVAMVDGGLDSADLFRTVRTVRIVHGDQVYTLTLTSKNKLILTK' A
#
# COMPACT_ATOMS: atom_id res chain seq x y z
N MET A 1 14.00 -28.73 32.47
CA MET A 1 13.52 -27.35 32.26
C MET A 1 13.99 -26.89 30.88
N GLY A 2 13.20 -27.12 29.82
CA GLY A 2 13.59 -26.80 28.44
C GLY A 2 13.10 -25.41 28.04
N ILE A 3 14.00 -24.49 27.73
CA ILE A 3 13.66 -23.16 27.23
C ILE A 3 13.11 -23.28 25.82
N ILE A 4 11.82 -22.96 25.65
CA ILE A 4 11.20 -22.87 24.33
C ILE A 4 11.81 -21.67 23.63
N LYS A 5 12.62 -21.91 22.59
CA LYS A 5 13.17 -20.84 21.74
C LYS A 5 12.01 -20.23 20.96
N LEU A 6 11.49 -19.10 21.46
CA LEU A 6 10.44 -18.34 20.80
C LEU A 6 10.91 -18.00 19.38
N ARG A 7 10.17 -18.47 18.37
CA ARG A 7 10.37 -18.03 16.99
C ARG A 7 10.01 -16.55 16.93
N PRO A 8 10.79 -15.70 16.23
CA PRO A 8 10.38 -14.32 16.02
C PRO A 8 9.05 -14.35 15.27
N VAL A 9 8.02 -13.73 15.83
CA VAL A 9 6.78 -13.48 15.10
C VAL A 9 7.14 -12.43 14.04
N PRO A 10 6.94 -12.69 12.74
CA PRO A 10 7.14 -11.65 11.73
C PRO A 10 6.21 -10.50 12.08
N SER A 11 6.79 -9.41 12.59
CA SER A 11 6.07 -8.16 12.76
C SER A 11 5.69 -7.69 11.36
N PRO A 12 4.53 -7.06 11.15
CA PRO A 12 4.19 -6.50 9.84
C PRO A 12 5.20 -5.40 9.53
N GLU A 13 6.27 -5.78 8.85
CA GLU A 13 7.32 -4.89 8.37
C GLU A 13 6.66 -3.89 7.44
N MET A 14 6.83 -2.61 7.77
CA MET A 14 6.28 -1.52 6.98
C MET A 14 6.93 -1.57 5.59
N GLN A 15 6.19 -2.06 4.60
CA GLN A 15 6.72 -2.28 3.27
C GLN A 15 6.83 -0.93 2.54
N VAL A 16 8.04 -0.39 2.53
CA VAL A 16 8.37 0.82 1.78
C VAL A 16 8.64 0.45 0.33
N ARG A 17 8.01 1.16 -0.60
CA ARG A 17 8.20 0.99 -2.04
C ARG A 17 8.43 2.32 -2.72
N THR A 18 9.22 2.30 -3.79
CA THR A 18 9.43 3.45 -4.66
C THR A 18 8.52 3.32 -5.88
N VAL A 19 7.81 4.40 -6.23
CA VAL A 19 7.00 4.49 -7.45
C VAL A 19 7.60 5.62 -8.29
N ALA A 20 7.92 5.34 -9.55
CA ALA A 20 8.45 6.35 -10.45
C ALA A 20 7.33 7.31 -10.89
N MET A 21 7.62 8.60 -10.88
CA MET A 21 6.78 9.63 -11.47
C MET A 21 7.46 10.19 -12.72
N VAL A 22 6.73 10.34 -13.80
CA VAL A 22 7.18 10.86 -15.09
C VAL A 22 6.20 11.94 -15.53
N ASP A 23 6.69 13.17 -15.77
CA ASP A 23 5.88 14.34 -16.15
C ASP A 23 4.70 14.63 -15.19
N GLY A 24 4.88 14.36 -13.90
CA GLY A 24 3.84 14.54 -12.88
C GLY A 24 2.76 13.45 -12.87
N GLY A 25 2.87 12.44 -13.74
CA GLY A 25 2.07 11.23 -13.73
C GLY A 25 2.82 10.04 -13.11
N LEU A 26 2.08 9.00 -12.75
CA LEU A 26 2.62 7.69 -12.43
C LEU A 26 1.75 6.61 -13.08
N ASP A 27 2.30 5.42 -13.27
CA ASP A 27 1.50 4.28 -13.71
C ASP A 27 0.74 3.69 -12.51
N SER A 28 -0.59 3.71 -12.59
CA SER A 28 -1.45 3.10 -11.57
C SER A 28 -1.16 1.61 -11.36
N ALA A 29 -0.73 0.89 -12.40
CA ALA A 29 -0.38 -0.51 -12.31
C ALA A 29 0.78 -0.71 -11.32
N ASP A 30 1.75 0.21 -11.27
CA ASP A 30 2.81 0.15 -10.29
C ASP A 30 2.20 0.25 -8.89
N LEU A 31 1.36 1.25 -8.62
CA LEU A 31 0.74 1.47 -7.31
C LEU A 31 -0.06 0.25 -6.81
N PHE A 32 -0.77 -0.46 -7.69
CA PHE A 32 -1.65 -1.58 -7.34
C PHE A 32 -1.07 -3.00 -7.57
N ARG A 33 0.25 -3.12 -7.75
CA ARG A 33 0.93 -4.42 -7.98
C ARG A 33 0.59 -5.50 -6.94
N THR A 34 0.63 -5.14 -5.66
CA THR A 34 0.48 -6.10 -4.54
C THR A 34 -0.86 -5.95 -3.83
N VAL A 35 -1.48 -4.77 -3.94
CA VAL A 35 -2.71 -4.40 -3.22
C VAL A 35 -3.67 -3.70 -4.16
N ARG A 36 -4.98 -3.84 -3.95
CA ARG A 36 -6.01 -3.14 -4.73
C ARG A 36 -6.43 -1.80 -4.14
N THR A 37 -5.87 -1.45 -2.99
CA THR A 37 -6.25 -0.27 -2.22
C THR A 37 -5.00 0.38 -1.67
N VAL A 38 -4.88 1.69 -1.85
CA VAL A 38 -3.76 2.49 -1.36
C VAL A 38 -4.28 3.69 -0.58
N ARG A 39 -3.67 3.95 0.56
CA ARG A 39 -4.00 5.08 1.42
C ARG A 39 -3.18 6.30 1.01
N ILE A 40 -3.85 7.43 0.78
CA ILE A 40 -3.23 8.72 0.46
C ILE A 40 -3.47 9.65 1.64
N VAL A 41 -2.40 10.08 2.30
CA VAL A 41 -2.48 11.06 3.38
C VAL A 41 -2.31 12.45 2.77
N HIS A 42 -3.25 13.35 3.04
CA HIS A 42 -3.23 14.72 2.55
C HIS A 42 -3.63 15.67 3.69
N GLY A 43 -2.63 16.32 4.29
CA GLY A 43 -2.80 17.03 5.56
C GLY A 43 -3.27 16.07 6.66
N ASP A 44 -4.30 16.46 7.40
CA ASP A 44 -4.97 15.64 8.41
C ASP A 44 -6.00 14.65 7.82
N GLN A 45 -6.19 14.68 6.50
CA GLN A 45 -7.17 13.83 5.84
C GLN A 45 -6.50 12.57 5.29
N VAL A 46 -7.25 11.48 5.40
CA VAL A 46 -6.90 10.21 4.79
C VAL A 46 -7.87 9.99 3.66
N TYR A 47 -7.33 9.67 2.49
CA TYR A 47 -8.09 9.19 1.36
C TYR A 47 -7.67 7.76 1.04
N THR A 48 -8.56 7.04 0.38
CA THR A 48 -8.36 5.67 -0.06
C THR A 48 -8.58 5.61 -1.56
N LEU A 49 -7.52 5.32 -2.30
CA LEU A 49 -7.59 5.06 -3.73
C LEU A 49 -7.76 3.56 -3.96
N THR A 50 -8.82 3.16 -4.64
CA THR A 50 -9.17 1.76 -4.88
C THR A 50 -9.21 1.46 -6.37
N LEU A 51 -8.53 0.40 -6.79
CA LEU A 51 -8.66 -0.19 -8.12
C LEU A 51 -9.84 -1.16 -8.13
N THR A 52 -10.90 -0.77 -8.85
CA THR A 52 -12.11 -1.59 -9.01
C THR A 52 -11.90 -2.73 -10.00
N SER A 53 -12.77 -3.74 -9.94
CA SER A 53 -12.79 -4.85 -10.89
C SER A 53 -13.14 -4.45 -12.34
N LYS A 54 -13.54 -3.20 -12.58
CA LYS A 54 -13.76 -2.62 -13.92
C LYS A 54 -12.57 -1.80 -14.44
N ASN A 55 -11.39 -1.99 -13.83
CA ASN A 55 -10.17 -1.22 -14.09
C ASN A 55 -10.33 0.30 -13.90
N LYS A 56 -11.33 0.74 -13.12
CA LYS A 56 -11.49 2.14 -12.74
C LYS A 56 -10.86 2.40 -11.38
N LEU A 57 -10.26 3.57 -11.22
CA LEU A 57 -9.78 4.08 -9.94
C LEU A 57 -10.89 4.90 -9.28
N ILE A 58 -11.15 4.63 -8.01
CA ILE A 58 -12.08 5.41 -7.18
C ILE A 58 -11.31 5.96 -5.98
N LEU A 59 -11.39 7.26 -5.78
CA LEU A 59 -10.88 7.92 -4.58
C LEU A 59 -12.04 8.14 -3.61
N THR A 60 -11.91 7.60 -2.40
CA THR A 60 -12.84 7.85 -1.29
C THR A 60 -12.10 8.57 -0.17
N LYS A 61 -12.84 9.27 0.68
CA LYS A 61 -12.34 9.82 1.94
C LYS A 61 -12.56 8.79 3.05
#